data_AF-U6L0V9-F1
#
_entry.id   AF-U6L0V9-F1
#
_cell.length_a   1.000
_cell.length_b   1.000
_cell.length_c   1.000
_cell.angle_alpha   90.00
_cell.angle_beta   90.00
_cell.angle_gamma   90.00
#
_symmetry.space_group_name_H-M   'P 1'
#
loop_
_entity.id
_entity.type
_entity.pdbx_description
1 polymer ?
#
loop_
_entity_poly.entity_id
_entity_poly.type
_entity_poly.pdbx_seq_one_letter_code
_entity_poly.pdbx_strand_id
1 'polypeptide(L)'
;EARILTATEVGSRGLDIPAVDFVLNFDVPLSSKDYIHRVGRTARAGRNGRALTLVTQYDVEMYQRIEFALGKKMEEYPDLPEEKAMVLHERALEALR
;
A
#
# COMPACT_ATOMS: atom_id res chain seq x y z
N GLU A 1 -22.04 4.31 7.40
CA GLU A 1 -20.98 3.29 7.51
C GLU A 1 -19.85 3.69 6.55
N ALA A 2 -18.60 3.76 7.02
CA ALA A 2 -17.46 4.14 6.18
C ALA A 2 -16.71 2.88 5.73
N ARG A 3 -16.52 2.73 4.41
CA ARG A 3 -15.82 1.57 3.82
C ARG A 3 -14.32 1.79 3.61
N ILE A 4 -13.88 3.04 3.70
CA ILE A 4 -12.52 3.48 3.42
C ILE A 4 -12.06 4.36 4.58
N LEU A 5 -10.86 4.08 5.08
CA LEU A 5 -10.16 4.91 6.05
C LEU A 5 -8.86 5.39 5.41
N THR A 6 -8.69 6.70 5.33
CA THR A 6 -7.43 7.33 4.91
C THR A 6 -6.70 7.84 6.14
N ALA A 7 -5.43 7.49 6.28
CA ALA A 7 -4.61 7.92 7.41
C ALA A 7 -3.15 8.14 7.00
N THR A 8 -2.50 9.11 7.63
CA THR A 8 -1.03 9.29 7.59
C THR A 8 -0.37 8.59 8.77
N GLU A 9 0.96 8.50 8.80
CA GLU A 9 1.68 7.77 9.85
C GLU A 9 1.37 8.26 11.27
N VAL A 10 1.12 9.56 11.44
CA VAL A 10 0.74 10.17 12.72
C VAL A 10 -0.61 9.64 13.22
N GLY A 11 -1.56 9.39 12.32
CA GLY A 11 -2.84 8.80 12.66
C GLY A 11 -2.75 7.32 13.03
N SER A 12 -1.78 6.58 12.51
CA SER A 12 -1.73 5.12 12.69
C SER A 12 -1.23 4.65 14.07
N ARG A 13 -0.59 5.52 14.86
CA ARG A 13 -0.07 5.18 16.19
C ARG A 13 -1.12 5.45 17.26
N GLY A 14 -1.57 4.38 17.92
CA GLY A 14 -2.59 4.47 18.98
C GLY A 14 -4.04 4.35 18.49
N LEU A 15 -4.27 4.35 17.17
CA LEU A 15 -5.57 3.93 16.62
C LEU A 15 -5.67 2.41 16.60
N ASP A 16 -6.69 1.89 17.27
CA ASP A 16 -7.11 0.50 17.14
C ASP A 16 -7.89 0.32 15.84
N ILE A 17 -7.14 0.10 14.75
CA ILE A 17 -7.73 -0.15 13.43
C ILE A 17 -8.18 -1.63 13.41
N PRO A 18 -9.47 -1.91 13.20
CA PRO A 18 -9.98 -3.27 13.09
C PRO A 18 -9.29 -4.01 11.93
N ALA A 19 -9.34 -5.34 11.95
CA ALA A 19 -8.80 -6.13 10.84
C ALA A 19 -9.47 -5.73 9.52
N VAL A 20 -8.67 -5.34 8.54
CA VAL A 20 -9.13 -4.92 7.20
C VAL A 20 -8.81 -5.98 6.16
N ASP A 21 -9.66 -6.10 5.15
CA ASP A 21 -9.45 -7.05 4.05
C ASP A 21 -8.35 -6.58 3.08
N PHE A 22 -8.08 -5.27 3.06
CA PHE A 22 -7.12 -4.66 2.13
C PHE A 22 -6.36 -3.48 2.76
N VAL A 23 -5.07 -3.39 2.47
CA VAL A 23 -4.21 -2.24 2.79
C VAL A 23 -3.66 -1.65 1.49
N LEU A 24 -3.91 -0.36 1.26
CA LEU A 24 -3.31 0.41 0.15
C LEU A 24 -2.26 1.37 0.71
N ASN A 25 -1.00 1.19 0.36
CA ASN A 25 0.02 2.20 0.57
C ASN A 25 0.03 3.15 -0.62
N PHE A 26 -0.50 4.36 -0.42
CA PHE A 26 -0.46 5.40 -1.45
C PHE A 26 0.98 5.85 -1.73
N ASP A 27 1.79 5.99 -0.68
CA ASP A 27 3.23 6.23 -0.78
C ASP A 27 4.00 5.04 -0.21
N VAL A 28 5.17 4.74 -0.78
CA VAL A 28 6.07 3.69 -0.27
C VAL A 28 6.52 4.04 1.16
N PRO A 29 6.37 3.13 2.14
CA PRO A 29 6.84 3.39 3.50
C PRO A 29 8.36 3.65 3.54
N LEU A 30 8.78 4.64 4.33
CA LEU A 30 10.19 5.05 4.46
C LEU A 30 11.07 3.96 5.10
N SER A 31 10.48 3.04 5.86
CA SER A 31 11.16 1.91 6.48
C SER A 31 10.41 0.61 6.28
N SER A 32 11.16 -0.50 6.22
CA SER A 32 10.59 -1.85 6.17
C SER A 32 9.74 -2.19 7.39
N LYS A 33 10.10 -1.65 8.56
CA LYS A 33 9.32 -1.80 9.79
C LYS A 33 7.93 -1.17 9.66
N ASP A 34 7.85 0.03 9.10
CA ASP A 34 6.57 0.70 8.90
C ASP A 34 5.72 -0.03 7.86
N TYR A 35 6.33 -0.54 6.78
CA TYR A 35 5.65 -1.40 5.83
C TYR A 35 5.02 -2.62 6.52
N ILE A 36 5.80 -3.38 7.32
CA ILE A 36 5.33 -4.58 8.03
C ILE A 36 4.18 -4.22 8.98
N HIS A 37 4.28 -3.11 9.72
CA HIS A 37 3.21 -2.67 10.61
C HIS A 37 1.93 -2.26 9.89
N ARG A 38 2.04 -1.64 8.72
CA ARG A 38 0.88 -1.25 7.88
C ARG A 38 0.20 -2.48 7.31
N VAL A 39 0.93 -3.34 6.60
CA VAL A 39 0.33 -4.54 5.97
C VAL A 39 -0.11 -5.57 7.01
N GLY A 40 0.51 -5.58 8.19
CA GLY A 40 0.07 -6.36 9.33
C GLY A 40 -1.31 -5.98 9.87
N ARG A 41 -2.00 -4.97 9.32
CA ARG A 41 -3.42 -4.68 9.60
C ARG A 41 -4.38 -5.55 8.81
N THR A 42 -3.89 -6.18 7.73
CA THR A 42 -4.61 -7.23 7.01
C THR A 42 -4.06 -8.61 7.36
N ALA A 43 -4.71 -9.66 6.87
CA ALA A 43 -4.28 -11.06 6.95
C ALA A 43 -3.84 -11.56 8.36
N ARG A 44 -4.46 -11.08 9.44
CA ARG A 44 -4.17 -11.54 10.81
C ARG A 44 -4.86 -12.87 11.13
N ALA A 45 -4.20 -13.70 11.95
CA ALA A 45 -4.78 -14.91 12.55
C ALA A 45 -5.38 -15.91 11.54
N GLY A 46 -4.70 -16.14 10.42
CA GLY A 46 -5.13 -17.11 9.39
C GLY A 46 -6.21 -16.60 8.43
N ARG A 47 -6.62 -15.33 8.55
CA ARG A 47 -7.48 -14.69 7.55
C ARG A 47 -6.67 -14.34 6.30
N ASN A 48 -7.31 -14.42 5.14
CA ASN A 48 -6.75 -13.87 3.91
C ASN A 48 -6.78 -12.34 3.96
N GLY A 49 -5.83 -11.72 3.28
CA GLY A 49 -5.72 -10.27 3.22
C GLY A 49 -4.77 -9.85 2.12
N ARG A 50 -4.92 -8.63 1.63
CA ARG A 50 -4.15 -8.13 0.49
C ARG A 50 -3.53 -6.78 0.83
N ALA A 51 -2.31 -6.59 0.34
CA ALA A 51 -1.63 -5.30 0.41
C ALA A 51 -1.16 -4.90 -0.98
N LEU A 52 -1.41 -3.65 -1.36
CA LEU A 52 -0.91 -3.04 -2.59
C LEU A 52 -0.15 -1.77 -2.21
N THR A 53 0.98 -1.56 -2.86
CA THR A 53 1.77 -0.34 -2.70
C THR A 53 1.96 0.29 -4.05
N LEU A 54 1.65 1.58 -4.16
CA LEU A 54 1.99 2.36 -5.34
C LEU A 54 3.49 2.69 -5.25
N VAL A 55 4.21 2.44 -6.34
CA VAL A 55 5.66 2.61 -6.42
C VAL A 55 5.97 3.45 -7.64
N THR A 56 6.79 4.48 -7.48
CA THR A 56 7.30 5.29 -8.58
C THR A 56 8.78 5.03 -8.81
N GLN A 57 9.32 5.55 -9.91
CA GLN A 57 10.76 5.52 -10.19
C GLN A 57 11.62 6.16 -9.07
N TYR A 58 11.04 7.02 -8.23
CA TYR A 58 11.76 7.69 -7.14
C TYR A 58 11.80 6.85 -5.86
N ASP A 59 11.03 5.77 -5.78
CA ASP A 59 10.89 4.95 -4.58
C ASP A 59 11.78 3.70 -4.58
N VAL A 60 12.58 3.50 -5.63
CA VAL A 60 13.32 2.25 -5.90
C VAL A 60 14.15 1.80 -4.70
N GLU A 61 14.88 2.71 -4.05
CA GLU A 61 15.70 2.36 -2.89
C GLU A 61 14.85 1.90 -1.69
N MET A 62 13.78 2.63 -1.38
CA MET A 62 12.88 2.30 -0.28
C MET A 62 12.17 0.96 -0.54
N TYR A 63 11.69 0.76 -1.75
CA TYR A 63 11.09 -0.48 -2.21
C TYR A 63 12.05 -1.67 -2.07
N GLN A 64 13.29 -1.55 -2.54
CA GLN A 64 14.30 -2.60 -2.46
C GLN A 64 14.66 -2.95 -1.01
N ARG A 65 14.72 -1.97 -0.11
CA ARG A 65 14.92 -2.22 1.33
C ARG A 65 13.78 -3.03 1.93
N ILE A 66 12.54 -2.81 1.48
CA ILE A 66 11.39 -3.59 1.91
C ILE A 66 11.50 -5.03 1.38
N GLU A 67 11.79 -5.22 0.09
CA GLU A 67 12.00 -6.56 -0.49
C GLU A 67 13.09 -7.34 0.26
N PHE A 68 14.21 -6.68 0.54
CA PHE A 68 15.32 -7.27 1.30
C PHE A 68 14.87 -7.72 2.70
N ALA A 69 14.14 -6.86 3.41
CA ALA A 69 13.63 -7.18 4.75
C ALA A 69 12.60 -8.32 4.75
N LEU A 70 11.83 -8.46 3.67
CA LEU A 70 10.85 -9.55 3.51
C LEU A 70 11.48 -10.85 2.97
N GLY A 71 12.71 -10.79 2.47
CA GLY A 71 13.38 -11.95 1.84
C GLY A 71 12.70 -12.43 0.55
N LYS A 72 11.90 -11.57 -0.10
CA LYS A 72 11.21 -11.91 -1.36
C LYS A 72 11.09 -10.70 -2.28
N LYS A 73 11.07 -10.97 -3.58
CA LYS A 73 10.68 -9.98 -4.57
C LYS A 73 9.17 -9.77 -4.52
N MET A 74 8.73 -8.52 -4.61
CA MET A 74 7.30 -8.26 -4.82
C MET A 74 6.97 -8.39 -6.30
N GLU A 75 5.74 -8.80 -6.55
CA GLU A 75 5.22 -8.96 -7.90
C GLU A 75 4.39 -7.73 -8.27
N GLU A 76 4.47 -7.34 -9.53
CA GLU A 76 3.58 -6.35 -10.09
C GLU A 76 2.13 -6.85 -10.02
N TYR A 77 1.19 -5.93 -9.78
CA TYR A 77 -0.21 -6.30 -9.65
C TYR A 77 -0.82 -6.64 -11.03
N PRO A 78 -1.19 -7.90 -11.31
CA PRO A 78 -1.44 -8.35 -12.68
C PRO A 78 -2.73 -7.79 -13.30
N ASP A 79 -3.71 -7.40 -12.47
CA ASP A 79 -5.01 -6.98 -12.97
C ASP A 79 -5.01 -5.53 -13.50
N LEU A 80 -3.98 -4.75 -13.15
CA LEU A 80 -3.84 -3.34 -13.51
C LEU A 80 -2.46 -3.07 -14.15
N PRO A 81 -2.22 -3.57 -15.37
CA PRO A 81 -1.03 -3.20 -16.13
C PRO A 81 -1.05 -1.72 -16.50
N GLU A 82 0.12 -1.18 -16.85
CA GLU A 82 0.35 0.22 -17.15
C GLU A 82 -0.68 0.79 -18.13
N GLU A 83 -0.99 0.08 -19.22
CA GLU A 83 -1.92 0.58 -20.23
C GLU A 83 -3.33 0.80 -19.67
N LYS A 84 -3.78 -0.06 -18.74
CA LYS A 84 -5.08 0.10 -18.07
C LYS A 84 -5.04 1.22 -17.03
N ALA A 85 -3.93 1.36 -16.31
CA ALA A 85 -3.74 2.43 -15.33
C ALA A 85 -3.76 3.81 -16.02
N MET A 86 -3.09 3.93 -17.17
CA MET A 86 -2.94 5.19 -17.89
C MET A 86 -4.25 5.76 -18.44
N VAL A 87 -5.25 4.92 -18.74
CA VAL A 87 -6.60 5.39 -19.12
C VAL A 87 -7.28 6.17 -17.99
N LEU A 88 -6.91 5.91 -16.74
CA LEU A 88 -7.44 6.64 -15.57
C LEU A 88 -6.66 7.93 -15.28
N HIS A 89 -5.56 8.19 -15.98
CA HIS A 89 -4.66 9.30 -15.68
C HIS A 89 -5.36 10.66 -15.74
N GLU A 90 -6.13 10.93 -16.81
CA GLU A 90 -6.85 12.21 -16.93
C GLU A 90 -7.85 12.41 -15.79
N ARG A 91 -8.61 11.37 -15.44
CA ARG A 91 -9.59 11.43 -14.33
C ARG A 91 -8.90 11.64 -12.98
N ALA A 92 -7.72 11.04 -12.78
CA ALA A 92 -6.93 11.25 -11.57
C ALA A 92 -6.40 12.70 -11.50
N LEU A 93 -5.97 13.28 -12.62
CA LEU A 93 -5.54 14.68 -12.69
C LEU A 93 -6.70 15.65 -12.46
N GLU A 94 -7.90 15.33 -12.93
CA GLU A 94 -9.11 16.13 -12.66
C GLU A 94 -9.43 16.17 -11.17
N ALA A 95 -9.29 15.06 -10.45
CA ALA A 95 -9.54 14.98 -9.01
C ALA A 95 -8.53 15.77 -8.15
N LEU A 96 -7.40 16.19 -8.73
CA LEU A 96 -6.40 17.05 -8.08
C LEU A 96 -6.70 18.55 -8.27
N ARG A 97 -7.68 18.91 -9.09
CA ARG A 97 -8.14 20.29 -9.29
C ARG A 97 -9.24 20.64 -8.29
#